data_AF-A0A538S0G1-F1
#
_entry.id   AF-A0A538S0G1-F1
#
_cell.length_a   1.000
_cell.length_b   1.000
_cell.length_c   1.000
_cell.angle_alpha   90.00
_cell.angle_beta   90.00
_cell.angle_gamma   90.00
#
_symmetry.space_group_name_H-M   'P 1'
#
loop_
_entity.id
_entity.type
_entity.pdbx_description
1 polymer ?
#
loop_
_entity_poly.entity_id
_entity_poly.type
_entity_poly.pdbx_seq_one_letter_code
_entity_poly.pdbx_strand_id
1 'polypeptide(L)'
;MTADLGARALRVFLAWWGVTRHPQLATYDIAKRLWPVVHEPFSREEIWGWCREALVECARYAGDAGVTLALQNHRPVIDDHHDVLRMVREVDSPSLKVCLDAPLMPDRSPAAIQQAALDVGWLQVLSHFGGEFERRTDGTIRGFDVFDGVMRGDTNQYYRDFVRAMRAIGYKGYLSYELCHPLPIVDGQTVDIGYAHQNAQLAAEFMRDLIESESVPTSGKSPQPAARC
;
A
#
# COMPACT_ATOMS: atom_id res chain seq x y z
N MET A 1 5.61 13.75 17.26
CA MET A 1 6.64 13.53 16.22
C MET A 1 6.14 13.84 14.81
N THR A 2 5.06 13.24 14.30
CA THR A 2 4.58 13.51 12.92
C THR A 2 4.37 15.01 12.64
N ALA A 3 3.63 15.69 13.52
CA ALA A 3 3.40 17.13 13.44
C ALA A 3 4.71 17.94 13.58
N ASP A 4 5.60 17.54 14.49
CA ASP A 4 6.89 18.20 14.72
C ASP A 4 7.80 18.15 13.49
N LEU A 5 7.65 17.12 12.64
CA LEU A 5 8.35 16.96 11.37
C LEU A 5 7.63 17.63 10.19
N GLY A 6 6.50 18.30 10.42
CA GLY A 6 5.69 18.96 9.39
C GLY A 6 4.92 18.02 8.46
N ALA A 7 4.86 16.72 8.78
CA ALA A 7 4.10 15.75 8.01
C ALA A 7 2.60 15.86 8.33
N ARG A 8 1.77 15.83 7.29
CA ARG A 8 0.30 15.98 7.43
C ARG A 8 -0.45 14.66 7.60
N ALA A 9 0.16 13.56 7.17
CA ALA A 9 -0.46 12.24 7.21
C ALA A 9 0.42 11.24 7.96
N LEU A 10 -0.21 10.33 8.69
CA LEU A 10 0.44 9.20 9.36
C LEU A 10 -0.26 7.91 8.96
N ARG A 11 0.46 6.98 8.34
CA ARG A 11 -0.06 5.63 8.08
C ARG A 11 -0.29 4.89 9.38
N VAL A 12 -1.42 4.20 9.48
CA VAL A 12 -1.72 3.25 10.56
C VAL A 12 -2.22 1.92 10.00
N PHE A 13 -1.91 0.85 10.71
CA PHE A 13 -2.59 -0.44 10.56
C PHE A 13 -3.67 -0.52 11.62
N LEU A 14 -4.80 -1.18 11.31
CA LEU A 14 -5.84 -1.41 12.31
C LEU A 14 -5.35 -2.31 13.44
N ALA A 15 -4.57 -3.32 13.06
CA ALA A 15 -3.87 -4.24 13.93
C ALA A 15 -2.65 -4.78 13.19
N TRP A 16 -1.74 -5.41 13.92
CA TRP A 16 -0.56 -6.05 13.34
C TRP A 16 -0.22 -7.32 14.11
N TRP A 17 0.12 -8.40 13.40
CA TRP A 17 0.56 -9.65 14.04
C TRP A 17 1.80 -9.47 14.90
N GLY A 18 2.63 -8.49 14.59
CA GLY A 18 3.91 -8.25 15.26
C GLY A 18 5.09 -8.88 14.53
N VAL A 19 6.26 -8.74 15.15
CA VAL A 19 7.54 -9.27 14.65
C VAL A 19 8.24 -10.04 15.76
N THR A 20 8.78 -11.21 15.44
CA THR A 20 9.63 -11.97 16.35
C THR A 20 11.09 -11.64 16.07
N ARG A 21 11.77 -11.09 17.09
CA ARG A 21 13.19 -10.75 16.99
C ARG A 21 14.07 -11.99 17.13
N HIS A 22 15.13 -12.06 16.36
CA HIS A 22 16.18 -13.07 16.45
C HIS A 22 17.55 -12.39 16.28
N PRO A 23 18.64 -12.88 16.92
CA PRO A 23 19.96 -12.24 16.81
C PRO A 23 20.51 -12.11 15.38
N GLN A 24 20.06 -12.97 14.46
CA GLN A 24 20.48 -12.94 13.05
C GLN A 24 19.47 -12.17 12.17
N LEU A 25 18.24 -12.69 12.03
CA LEU A 25 17.21 -12.09 11.18
C LEU A 25 15.84 -12.18 11.85
N ALA A 26 15.18 -11.03 12.02
CA ALA A 26 13.81 -10.99 12.51
C ALA A 26 12.83 -11.63 11.51
N THR A 27 11.74 -12.21 12.00
CA THR A 27 10.73 -12.86 11.15
C THR A 27 9.31 -12.51 11.59
N TYR A 28 8.39 -12.49 10.62
CA TYR A 28 6.95 -12.41 10.89
C TYR A 28 6.32 -13.78 11.10
N ASP A 29 6.97 -14.87 10.70
CA ASP A 29 6.35 -16.21 10.60
C ASP A 29 5.74 -16.67 11.92
N ILE A 30 6.48 -16.49 13.01
CA ILE A 30 6.06 -16.94 14.33
C ILE A 30 4.86 -16.12 14.80
N ALA A 31 4.98 -14.79 14.80
CA ALA A 31 3.91 -13.88 15.22
C ALA A 31 2.64 -14.03 14.37
N LYS A 32 2.80 -14.16 13.04
CA LYS A 32 1.71 -14.38 12.09
C LYS A 32 0.98 -15.72 12.32
N ARG A 33 1.71 -16.80 12.62
CA ARG A 33 1.12 -18.12 12.94
C ARG A 33 0.43 -18.14 14.30
N LEU A 34 0.93 -17.39 15.27
CA LEU A 34 0.34 -17.32 16.60
C LEU A 34 -0.90 -16.43 16.65
N TRP A 35 -0.99 -15.39 15.80
CA TRP A 35 -2.15 -14.49 15.76
C TRP A 35 -3.51 -15.21 15.81
N PRO A 36 -3.84 -16.16 14.91
CA PRO A 36 -5.13 -16.84 14.95
C PRO A 36 -5.31 -17.72 16.20
N VAL A 37 -4.22 -18.23 16.80
CA VAL A 37 -4.30 -19.08 18.00
C VAL A 37 -4.62 -18.24 19.23
N VAL A 38 -3.95 -17.09 19.40
CA VAL A 38 -4.14 -16.24 20.58
C VAL A 38 -5.45 -15.44 20.54
N HIS A 39 -6.04 -15.28 19.35
CA HIS A 39 -7.33 -14.61 19.15
C HIS A 39 -8.51 -15.58 18.97
N GLU A 40 -8.28 -16.89 18.97
CA GLU A 40 -9.32 -17.92 18.81
C GLU A 40 -10.49 -17.79 19.81
N PRO A 41 -10.27 -17.40 21.08
CA PRO A 41 -11.36 -17.22 22.04
C PRO A 41 -12.28 -16.02 21.78
N PHE A 42 -11.96 -15.12 20.85
CA PHE A 42 -12.69 -13.87 20.61
C PHE A 42 -13.35 -13.87 19.24
N SER A 43 -14.58 -13.38 19.18
CA SER A 43 -15.25 -13.18 17.90
C SER A 43 -14.59 -12.08 17.08
N ARG A 44 -14.76 -12.14 15.75
CA ARG A 44 -14.28 -11.07 14.85
C ARG A 44 -14.86 -9.70 15.23
N GLU A 45 -16.12 -9.65 15.69
CA GLU A 45 -16.79 -8.40 16.05
C GLU A 45 -16.25 -7.82 17.36
N GLU A 46 -15.87 -8.63 18.35
CA GLU A 46 -15.17 -8.16 19.55
C GLU A 46 -13.83 -7.51 19.20
N ILE A 47 -13.01 -8.21 18.40
CA ILE A 47 -11.71 -7.70 17.94
C ILE A 47 -11.90 -6.39 17.13
N TRP A 48 -12.88 -6.38 16.22
CA TRP A 48 -13.25 -5.20 15.45
C TRP A 48 -13.63 -4.02 16.36
N GLY A 49 -14.46 -4.27 17.38
CA GLY A 49 -14.90 -3.28 18.35
C GLY A 49 -13.73 -2.65 19.12
N TRP A 50 -12.79 -3.45 19.62
CA TRP A 50 -11.60 -2.95 20.32
C TRP A 50 -10.70 -2.13 19.40
N CYS A 51 -10.48 -2.61 18.17
CA CYS A 51 -9.72 -1.87 17.16
C CYS A 51 -10.39 -0.53 16.82
N ARG A 52 -11.72 -0.50 16.69
CA ARG A 52 -12.48 0.73 16.45
C ARG A 52 -12.33 1.72 17.60
N GLU A 53 -12.51 1.28 18.84
CA GLU A 53 -12.38 2.13 20.03
C GLU A 53 -10.99 2.75 20.14
N ALA A 54 -9.94 1.95 19.92
CA ALA A 54 -8.57 2.44 19.89
C ALA A 54 -8.35 3.45 18.75
N LEU A 55 -8.93 3.20 17.57
CA LEU A 55 -8.78 4.08 16.42
C LEU A 55 -9.54 5.40 16.59
N VAL A 56 -10.70 5.40 17.27
CA VAL A 56 -11.43 6.63 17.68
C VAL A 56 -10.52 7.50 18.55
N GLU A 57 -9.88 6.92 19.56
CA GLU A 57 -8.97 7.66 20.44
C GLU A 57 -7.75 8.18 19.66
N CYS A 58 -7.12 7.33 18.85
CA CYS A 58 -5.98 7.72 18.01
C CYS A 58 -6.33 8.87 17.04
N ALA A 59 -7.50 8.81 16.40
CA ALA A 59 -7.95 9.82 15.44
C ALA A 59 -8.21 11.17 16.13
N ARG A 60 -8.69 11.15 17.38
CA ARG A 60 -8.81 12.38 18.20
C ARG A 60 -7.45 13.02 18.45
N TYR A 61 -6.47 12.27 18.94
CA TYR A 61 -5.11 12.80 19.17
C TYR A 61 -4.44 13.29 17.89
N ALA A 62 -4.65 12.58 16.78
CA ALA A 62 -4.15 13.01 15.47
C ALA A 62 -4.79 14.36 15.07
N GLY A 63 -6.10 14.51 15.26
CA GLY A 63 -6.82 15.76 15.02
C GLY A 63 -6.29 16.92 15.87
N ASP A 64 -6.10 16.70 17.18
CA ASP A 64 -5.54 17.69 18.10
C ASP A 64 -4.14 18.17 17.65
N ALA A 65 -3.38 17.30 16.99
CA ALA A 65 -2.06 17.58 16.43
C ALA A 65 -2.07 18.09 14.98
N GLY A 66 -3.24 18.25 14.34
CA GLY A 66 -3.35 18.64 12.93
C GLY A 66 -2.87 17.59 11.93
N VAL A 67 -2.89 16.31 12.32
CA VAL A 67 -2.47 15.16 11.52
C VAL A 67 -3.68 14.34 11.09
N THR A 68 -3.67 13.83 9.86
CA THR A 68 -4.63 12.85 9.37
C THR A 68 -4.04 11.44 9.44
N LEU A 69 -4.73 10.52 10.09
CA LEU A 69 -4.41 9.09 10.02
C LEU A 69 -4.86 8.51 8.68
N ALA A 70 -4.04 7.68 8.06
CA ALA A 70 -4.34 6.97 6.83
C ALA A 70 -4.36 5.47 7.10
N LEU A 71 -5.56 4.88 7.16
CA LEU A 71 -5.78 3.47 7.48
C LEU A 71 -5.50 2.60 6.25
N GLN A 72 -4.51 1.70 6.36
CA GLN A 72 -4.14 0.80 5.26
C GLN A 72 -5.06 -0.43 5.19
N ASN A 73 -5.32 -0.95 3.99
CA ASN A 73 -5.99 -2.24 3.74
C ASN A 73 -5.11 -3.44 4.10
N HIS A 74 -4.64 -3.48 5.35
CA HIS A 74 -3.67 -4.44 5.85
C HIS A 74 -4.29 -5.36 6.90
N ARG A 75 -4.11 -6.66 6.69
CA ARG A 75 -4.47 -7.76 7.59
C ARG A 75 -3.78 -7.61 8.97
N PRO A 76 -4.22 -8.27 10.06
CA PRO A 76 -5.11 -9.43 10.11
C PRO A 76 -6.60 -9.12 10.27
N VAL A 77 -6.96 -7.90 10.66
CA VAL A 77 -8.37 -7.55 10.92
C VAL A 77 -9.08 -7.07 9.67
N ILE A 78 -8.36 -6.39 8.78
CA ILE A 78 -8.88 -5.90 7.50
C ILE A 78 -8.56 -6.91 6.39
N ASP A 79 -9.58 -7.32 5.64
CA ASP A 79 -9.40 -8.21 4.50
C ASP A 79 -9.24 -7.47 3.17
N ASP A 80 -9.92 -6.33 3.00
CA ASP A 80 -9.88 -5.52 1.77
C ASP A 80 -10.23 -4.04 2.03
N HIS A 81 -10.42 -3.25 0.96
CA HIS A 81 -10.78 -1.84 1.07
C HIS A 81 -12.21 -1.59 1.56
N HIS A 82 -13.13 -2.55 1.44
CA HIS A 82 -14.49 -2.40 1.97
C HIS A 82 -14.47 -2.41 3.49
N ASP A 83 -13.64 -3.27 4.10
CA ASP A 83 -13.39 -3.26 5.54
C ASP A 83 -12.76 -1.92 5.98
N VAL A 84 -11.79 -1.38 5.23
CA VAL A 84 -11.24 -0.04 5.52
C VAL A 84 -12.35 1.01 5.51
N LEU A 85 -13.19 1.04 4.47
CA LEU A 85 -14.28 2.00 4.34
C LEU A 85 -15.34 1.85 5.43
N ARG A 86 -15.64 0.61 5.84
CA ARG A 86 -16.51 0.33 6.99
C ARG A 86 -15.91 0.93 8.26
N MET A 87 -14.64 0.66 8.53
CA MET A 87 -13.96 1.16 9.74
C MET A 87 -13.88 2.70 9.75
N VAL A 88 -13.51 3.33 8.64
CA VAL A 88 -13.49 4.80 8.52
C VAL A 88 -14.87 5.40 8.80
N ARG A 89 -15.94 4.79 8.26
CA ARG A 89 -17.32 5.23 8.49
C ARG A 89 -17.77 5.05 9.93
N GLU A 90 -17.41 3.94 10.58
CA GLU A 90 -17.78 3.67 11.97
C GLU A 90 -17.02 4.52 12.99
N VAL A 91 -15.75 4.87 12.71
CA VAL A 91 -14.98 5.80 13.55
C VAL A 91 -15.46 7.25 13.38
N ASP A 92 -15.94 7.60 12.18
CA ASP A 92 -16.55 8.91 11.86
C ASP A 92 -15.71 10.12 12.32
N SER A 93 -14.43 10.15 11.94
CA SER A 93 -13.52 11.23 12.28
C SER A 93 -12.97 11.93 11.02
N PRO A 94 -12.95 13.27 10.96
CA PRO A 94 -12.33 13.99 9.84
C PRO A 94 -10.81 13.78 9.77
N SER A 95 -10.20 13.33 10.87
CA SER A 95 -8.77 13.04 10.99
C SER A 95 -8.42 11.59 10.68
N LEU A 96 -9.38 10.79 10.16
CA LEU A 96 -9.14 9.43 9.69
C LEU A 96 -9.57 9.29 8.22
N LYS A 97 -8.65 8.75 7.42
CA LYS A 97 -8.78 8.61 5.97
C LYS A 97 -8.14 7.29 5.51
N VAL A 98 -8.03 7.10 4.20
CA VAL A 98 -7.64 5.81 3.59
C VAL A 98 -6.21 5.82 3.07
N CYS A 99 -5.53 4.70 3.29
CA CYS A 99 -4.28 4.32 2.63
C CYS A 99 -4.49 3.08 1.75
N LEU A 100 -5.03 3.22 0.55
CA LEU A 100 -5.19 2.08 -0.36
C LEU A 100 -3.82 1.64 -0.89
N ASP A 101 -3.50 0.37 -0.66
CA ASP A 101 -2.26 -0.30 -0.99
C ASP A 101 -2.55 -1.42 -2.01
N ALA A 102 -2.07 -1.23 -3.24
CA ALA A 102 -2.34 -2.12 -4.37
C ALA A 102 -1.78 -3.53 -4.18
N PRO A 103 -0.52 -3.73 -3.72
CA PRO A 103 0.01 -5.04 -3.34
C PRO A 103 -0.88 -5.87 -2.42
N LEU A 104 -1.63 -5.22 -1.52
CA LEU A 104 -2.49 -5.89 -0.54
C LEU A 104 -3.93 -6.11 -1.04
N MET A 105 -4.26 -5.69 -2.27
CA MET A 105 -5.58 -5.95 -2.84
C MET A 105 -5.74 -7.45 -3.19
N PRO A 106 -6.88 -8.08 -2.86
CA PRO A 106 -7.13 -9.49 -3.20
C PRO A 106 -7.25 -9.72 -4.71
N ASP A 107 -7.83 -8.76 -5.43
CA ASP A 107 -7.85 -8.72 -6.90
C ASP A 107 -7.13 -7.45 -7.38
N ARG A 108 -6.11 -7.64 -8.22
CA ARG A 108 -5.30 -6.58 -8.83
C ARG A 108 -5.58 -6.42 -10.32
N SER A 109 -6.75 -6.90 -10.78
CA SER A 109 -7.23 -6.66 -12.14
C SER A 109 -7.48 -5.15 -12.36
N PRO A 110 -7.35 -4.64 -13.60
CA PRO A 110 -7.58 -3.23 -13.89
C PRO A 110 -8.97 -2.75 -13.44
N ALA A 111 -9.99 -3.60 -13.61
CA ALA A 111 -11.36 -3.30 -13.20
C ALA A 111 -11.51 -3.20 -11.68
N ALA A 112 -10.91 -4.14 -10.93
CA ALA A 112 -10.94 -4.10 -9.47
C ALA A 112 -10.18 -2.90 -8.90
N ILE A 113 -9.00 -2.58 -9.47
CA ILE A 113 -8.22 -1.40 -9.12
C ILE A 113 -9.01 -0.11 -9.36
N GLN A 114 -9.65 0.00 -10.53
CA GLN A 114 -10.48 1.16 -10.86
C GLN A 114 -11.66 1.28 -9.89
N GLN A 115 -12.36 0.19 -9.58
CA GLN A 115 -13.49 0.21 -8.66
C GLN A 115 -13.04 0.59 -7.24
N ALA A 116 -11.98 -0.01 -6.72
CA ALA A 116 -11.45 0.32 -5.40
C ALA A 116 -11.04 1.79 -5.30
N ALA A 117 -10.44 2.35 -6.35
CA ALA A 117 -10.12 3.77 -6.44
C ALA A 117 -11.38 4.64 -6.34
N LEU A 118 -12.44 4.31 -7.09
CA LEU A 118 -13.71 5.04 -7.03
C LEU A 118 -14.36 4.94 -5.65
N ASP A 119 -14.30 3.77 -5.01
CA ASP A 119 -14.87 3.53 -3.69
C ASP A 119 -14.18 4.37 -2.61
N VAL A 120 -12.84 4.46 -2.64
CA VAL A 120 -12.08 5.28 -1.68
C VAL A 120 -12.15 6.78 -2.00
N GLY A 121 -12.21 7.14 -3.28
CA GLY A 121 -12.39 8.50 -3.76
C GLY A 121 -11.52 9.53 -3.03
N TRP A 122 -12.15 10.58 -2.53
CA TRP A 122 -11.47 11.69 -1.84
C TRP A 122 -10.90 11.33 -0.45
N LEU A 123 -11.25 10.15 0.09
CA LEU A 123 -10.66 9.66 1.35
C LEU A 123 -9.23 9.17 1.15
N GLN A 124 -8.80 8.91 -0.08
CA GLN A 124 -7.45 8.46 -0.39
C GLN A 124 -6.43 9.58 -0.16
N VAL A 125 -5.52 9.42 0.81
CA VAL A 125 -4.53 10.47 1.18
C VAL A 125 -3.09 10.03 1.24
N LEU A 126 -2.84 8.72 1.30
CA LEU A 126 -1.51 8.14 1.27
C LEU A 126 -1.60 6.79 0.57
N SER A 127 -0.59 6.36 -0.16
CA SER A 127 -0.56 4.98 -0.64
C SER A 127 0.85 4.44 -0.51
N HIS A 128 0.92 3.14 -0.25
CA HIS A 128 2.15 2.41 -0.19
C HIS A 128 2.31 1.56 -1.45
N PHE A 129 3.55 1.31 -1.80
CA PHE A 129 3.91 0.37 -2.84
C PHE A 129 5.18 -0.36 -2.43
N GLY A 130 5.26 -1.64 -2.78
CA GLY A 130 6.40 -2.50 -2.49
C GLY A 130 6.90 -3.25 -3.72
N GLY A 131 7.69 -4.27 -3.44
CA GLY A 131 8.37 -5.10 -4.42
C GLY A 131 9.84 -4.74 -4.56
N GLU A 132 10.49 -5.48 -5.45
CA GLU A 132 11.88 -5.32 -5.79
C GLU A 132 12.03 -4.95 -7.24
N PHE A 133 13.16 -4.31 -7.54
CA PHE A 133 13.36 -3.65 -8.80
C PHE A 133 14.70 -4.01 -9.40
N GLU A 134 14.69 -4.30 -10.69
CA GLU A 134 15.89 -4.50 -11.48
C GLU A 134 15.88 -3.58 -12.70
N ARG A 135 17.06 -3.04 -13.04
CA ARG A 135 17.25 -2.35 -14.31
C ARG A 135 17.63 -3.38 -15.38
N ARG A 136 16.85 -3.41 -16.46
CA ARG A 136 17.11 -4.24 -17.63
C ARG A 136 18.19 -3.62 -18.51
N THR A 137 18.72 -4.42 -19.43
CA THR A 137 19.78 -4.01 -20.37
C THR A 137 19.33 -2.90 -21.33
N ASP A 138 18.03 -2.79 -21.60
CA ASP A 138 17.42 -1.73 -22.38
C ASP A 138 17.18 -0.43 -21.59
N GLY A 139 17.58 -0.40 -20.31
CA GLY A 139 17.44 0.73 -19.40
C GLY A 139 16.10 0.77 -18.65
N THR A 140 15.11 -0.04 -19.04
CA THR A 140 13.80 -0.09 -18.39
C THR A 140 13.89 -0.71 -17.00
N ILE A 141 13.00 -0.30 -16.10
CA ILE A 141 12.91 -0.87 -14.75
C ILE A 141 11.77 -1.88 -14.70
N ARG A 142 12.09 -3.08 -14.23
CA ARG A 142 11.12 -4.12 -13.92
C ARG A 142 10.92 -4.14 -12.41
N GLY A 143 9.67 -4.03 -11.97
CA GLY A 143 9.26 -4.36 -10.61
C GLY A 143 8.73 -5.78 -10.55
N PHE A 144 9.01 -6.49 -9.46
CA PHE A 144 8.50 -7.82 -9.18
C PHE A 144 8.22 -7.98 -7.68
N ASP A 145 7.22 -8.78 -7.34
CA ASP A 145 6.90 -9.05 -5.93
C ASP A 145 7.64 -10.30 -5.45
N VAL A 146 8.39 -10.20 -4.35
CA VAL A 146 8.81 -11.37 -3.57
C VAL A 146 7.98 -11.45 -2.29
N PHE A 147 7.42 -12.63 -2.05
CA PHE A 147 6.65 -12.89 -0.83
C PHE A 147 7.05 -14.25 -0.25
N ASP A 148 7.46 -14.26 1.01
CA ASP A 148 8.00 -15.43 1.71
C ASP A 148 9.11 -16.14 0.90
N GLY A 149 10.00 -15.35 0.27
CA GLY A 149 11.11 -15.83 -0.53
C GLY A 149 10.73 -16.33 -1.93
N VAL A 150 9.45 -16.23 -2.32
CA VAL A 150 8.95 -16.66 -3.63
C VAL A 150 8.59 -15.46 -4.49
N MET A 151 9.21 -15.36 -5.67
CA MET A 151 8.86 -14.36 -6.67
C MET A 151 7.48 -14.68 -7.27
N ARG A 152 6.52 -13.76 -7.13
CA ARG A 152 5.11 -13.96 -7.53
C ARG A 152 4.76 -13.40 -8.92
N GLY A 153 5.63 -12.57 -9.51
CA GLY A 153 5.44 -12.03 -10.86
C GLY A 153 5.77 -10.55 -10.98
N ASP A 154 5.64 -10.02 -12.20
CA ASP A 154 5.90 -8.63 -12.53
C ASP A 154 4.80 -7.69 -11.98
N THR A 155 5.22 -6.52 -11.49
CA THR A 155 4.31 -5.55 -10.86
C THR A 155 3.99 -4.35 -11.75
N ASN A 156 4.76 -4.16 -12.83
CA ASN A 156 4.68 -3.02 -13.73
C ASN A 156 3.24 -2.69 -14.19
N GLN A 157 2.47 -3.70 -14.59
CA GLN A 157 1.13 -3.49 -15.15
C GLN A 157 0.15 -3.01 -14.09
N TYR A 158 0.03 -3.72 -12.96
CA TYR A 158 -0.95 -3.33 -11.95
C TYR A 158 -0.60 -1.99 -11.29
N TYR A 159 0.69 -1.64 -11.16
CA TYR A 159 1.08 -0.31 -10.69
C TYR A 159 0.73 0.79 -11.69
N ARG A 160 0.88 0.55 -13.00
CA ARG A 160 0.40 1.47 -14.03
C ARG A 160 -1.11 1.71 -13.91
N ASP A 161 -1.88 0.63 -13.79
CA ASP A 161 -3.33 0.72 -13.66
C ASP A 161 -3.75 1.43 -12.36
N PHE A 162 -3.02 1.18 -11.27
CA PHE A 162 -3.24 1.87 -10.00
C PHE A 162 -2.94 3.37 -10.09
N VAL A 163 -1.81 3.77 -10.68
CA VAL A 163 -1.47 5.19 -10.89
C VAL A 163 -2.54 5.89 -11.74
N ARG A 164 -3.03 5.24 -12.80
CA ARG A 164 -4.15 5.75 -13.61
C ARG A 164 -5.42 5.95 -12.79
N ALA A 165 -5.79 4.95 -11.98
CA ALA A 165 -7.00 4.99 -11.17
C ALA A 165 -6.93 6.08 -10.09
N MET A 166 -5.78 6.21 -9.41
CA MET A 166 -5.53 7.28 -8.44
C MET A 166 -5.64 8.67 -9.07
N ARG A 167 -5.10 8.84 -10.28
CA ARG A 167 -5.24 10.08 -11.03
C ARG A 167 -6.69 10.39 -11.40
N ALA A 168 -7.46 9.38 -11.81
CA ALA A 168 -8.87 9.55 -12.21
C ALA A 168 -9.73 10.09 -11.06
N ILE A 169 -9.40 9.76 -9.81
CA ILE A 169 -10.08 10.28 -8.61
C ILE A 169 -9.46 11.58 -8.07
N GLY A 170 -8.46 12.14 -8.76
CA GLY A 170 -7.81 13.39 -8.38
C GLY A 170 -6.85 13.28 -7.19
N TYR A 171 -6.33 12.08 -6.91
CA TYR A 171 -5.34 11.86 -5.85
C TYR A 171 -4.06 12.68 -6.10
N LYS A 172 -3.57 13.34 -5.05
CA LYS A 172 -2.35 14.18 -5.05
C LYS A 172 -1.41 13.88 -3.89
N GLY A 173 -1.65 12.80 -3.15
CA GLY A 173 -0.83 12.39 -2.02
C GLY A 173 0.44 11.64 -2.45
N TYR A 174 1.22 11.20 -1.47
CA TYR A 174 2.46 10.47 -1.71
C TYR A 174 2.22 8.99 -2.01
N LEU A 175 3.06 8.43 -2.88
CA LEU A 175 3.25 6.99 -3.03
C LEU A 175 4.56 6.64 -2.32
N SER A 176 4.49 5.93 -1.20
CA SER A 176 5.63 5.62 -0.35
C SER A 176 6.13 4.21 -0.60
N TYR A 177 7.42 4.07 -0.88
CA TYR A 177 8.05 2.78 -1.07
C TYR A 177 8.22 2.03 0.26
N GLU A 178 7.92 0.74 0.27
CA GLU A 178 8.26 -0.17 1.38
C GLU A 178 8.99 -1.42 0.91
N LEU A 179 10.04 -1.76 1.65
CA LEU A 179 10.76 -3.02 1.54
C LEU A 179 10.68 -3.71 2.90
N CYS A 180 9.65 -4.54 3.08
CA CYS A 180 9.21 -4.97 4.41
C CYS A 180 9.03 -6.48 4.57
N HIS A 181 9.80 -7.29 3.84
CA HIS A 181 9.83 -8.76 3.95
C HIS A 181 11.27 -9.26 4.19
N PRO A 182 11.48 -10.54 4.57
CA PRO A 182 12.82 -11.10 4.73
C PRO A 182 13.64 -11.01 3.44
N LEU A 183 14.75 -10.27 3.47
CA LEU A 183 15.56 -10.04 2.28
C LEU A 183 16.28 -11.32 1.81
N PRO A 184 16.66 -11.40 0.51
CA PRO A 184 17.35 -12.56 -0.04
C PRO A 184 18.63 -12.95 0.70
N ILE A 185 18.89 -14.25 0.74
CA ILE A 185 20.18 -14.81 1.15
C ILE A 185 20.99 -15.10 -0.12
N VAL A 186 22.13 -14.45 -0.25
CA VAL A 186 23.08 -14.63 -1.37
C VAL A 186 24.37 -15.19 -0.79
N ASP A 187 24.85 -16.31 -1.35
CA ASP A 187 26.05 -17.01 -0.88
C ASP A 187 26.06 -17.30 0.63
N GLY A 188 24.89 -17.64 1.18
CA GLY A 188 24.70 -17.97 2.59
C GLY A 188 24.69 -16.77 3.54
N GLN A 189 24.68 -15.54 3.02
CA GLN A 189 24.58 -14.30 3.82
C GLN A 189 23.35 -13.49 3.40
N THR A 190 22.69 -12.86 4.37
CA THR A 190 21.66 -11.86 4.06
C THR A 190 22.33 -10.67 3.37
N VAL A 191 21.67 -10.13 2.35
CA VAL A 191 22.10 -8.90 1.69
C VAL A 191 22.23 -7.73 2.69
N ASP A 192 23.14 -6.80 2.40
CA ASP A 192 23.39 -5.65 3.25
C ASP A 192 22.45 -4.46 2.96
N ILE A 193 22.69 -3.34 3.63
CA ILE A 193 21.91 -2.11 3.46
C ILE A 193 22.00 -1.54 2.02
N GLY A 194 23.05 -1.87 1.27
CA GLY A 194 23.20 -1.47 -0.13
C GLY A 194 22.09 -2.02 -1.01
N TYR A 195 21.59 -3.23 -0.73
CA TYR A 195 20.44 -3.79 -1.43
C TYR A 195 19.17 -2.95 -1.21
N ALA A 196 18.93 -2.51 0.03
CA ALA A 196 17.81 -1.63 0.36
C ALA A 196 17.95 -0.26 -0.32
N HIS A 197 19.15 0.32 -0.33
CA HIS A 197 19.41 1.59 -1.03
C HIS A 197 19.17 1.48 -2.54
N GLN A 198 19.67 0.41 -3.16
CA GLN A 198 19.49 0.17 -4.60
C GLN A 198 18.01 0.02 -4.95
N ASN A 199 17.28 -0.80 -4.20
CA ASN A 199 15.84 -0.99 -4.42
C ASN A 199 15.07 0.31 -4.19
N ALA A 200 15.37 1.08 -3.15
CA ALA A 200 14.72 2.36 -2.91
C ALA A 200 14.97 3.37 -4.05
N GLN A 201 16.19 3.40 -4.60
CA GLN A 201 16.50 4.24 -5.76
C GLN A 201 15.69 3.80 -6.99
N LEU A 202 15.72 2.51 -7.33
CA LEU A 202 15.02 1.98 -8.49
C LEU A 202 13.50 2.08 -8.36
N ALA A 203 12.94 1.87 -7.16
CA ALA A 203 11.53 2.07 -6.85
C ALA A 203 11.10 3.51 -7.09
N ALA A 204 11.91 4.48 -6.65
CA ALA A 204 11.63 5.90 -6.85
C ALA A 204 11.72 6.32 -8.32
N GLU A 205 12.66 5.77 -9.10
CA GLU A 205 12.73 5.97 -10.54
C GLU A 205 11.52 5.34 -11.25
N PHE A 206 11.24 4.06 -10.98
CA PHE A 206 10.09 3.34 -11.52
C PHE A 206 8.76 4.07 -11.31
N MET A 207 8.50 4.53 -10.09
CA MET A 207 7.23 5.19 -9.78
C MET A 207 7.14 6.59 -10.41
N ARG A 208 8.25 7.32 -10.51
CA ARG A 208 8.29 8.61 -11.24
C ARG A 208 8.00 8.41 -12.72
N ASP A 209 8.65 7.44 -13.36
CA ASP A 209 8.42 7.11 -14.77
C ASP A 209 6.96 6.74 -15.02
N LEU A 210 6.33 5.95 -14.12
CA LEU A 210 4.91 5.62 -14.23
C LEU A 210 4.02 6.87 -14.13
N ILE A 211 4.21 7.70 -13.09
CA ILE A 211 3.43 8.93 -12.88
C ILE A 211 3.57 9.87 -14.08
N GLU A 212 4.78 10.03 -14.62
CA GLU A 212 5.05 10.87 -15.79
C GLU A 212 4.46 10.29 -17.07
N SER A 213 4.57 8.97 -17.30
CA SER A 213 4.00 8.34 -18.50
C SER A 213 2.47 8.44 -18.57
N GLU A 214 1.82 8.42 -17.40
CA GLU A 214 0.37 8.64 -17.28
C GLU A 214 0.01 10.13 -17.18
N SER A 215 1.02 11.01 -17.17
CA SER A 215 0.86 12.46 -17.15
C SER A 215 0.58 13.10 -18.50
N VAL A 216 1.06 12.47 -19.57
CA VAL A 216 0.91 12.95 -20.94
C VAL A 216 -0.51 12.63 -21.42
N PRO A 217 -1.30 13.61 -21.89
CA PRO A 217 -2.57 13.33 -22.57
C PRO A 217 -2.28 12.41 -23.74
N THR A 218 -2.96 11.27 -23.81
CA THR A 218 -2.98 10.45 -25.01
C THR A 218 -3.51 11.33 -26.14
N SER A 219 -2.62 11.78 -27.04
CA SER A 219 -3.00 12.52 -28.23
C SER A 219 -3.99 11.66 -29.01
N GLY A 220 -5.25 12.07 -29.02
CA GLY A 220 -6.33 11.32 -29.63
C GLY A 220 -6.09 11.09 -31.12
N LYS A 221 -6.30 9.86 -31.58
CA LYS A 221 -6.78 9.63 -32.94
C LYS A 221 -8.30 9.51 -32.85
N SER A 222 -9.00 10.62 -33.09
CA SER A 222 -10.40 10.58 -33.45
C SER A 222 -10.55 9.73 -34.72
N PRO A 223 -11.49 8.78 -34.81
CA PRO A 223 -11.77 8.11 -36.08
C PRO A 223 -12.28 9.17 -37.07
N GLN A 224 -11.62 9.29 -38.22
CA GLN A 224 -12.17 10.04 -39.34
C GLN A 224 -13.53 9.43 -39.72
N PRO A 225 -14.59 10.22 -39.89
CA PRO A 225 -15.85 9.68 -40.41
C PRO A 225 -15.61 9.17 -41.82
N ALA A 226 -16.01 7.91 -42.05
CA ALA A 226 -15.96 7.28 -43.36
C ALA A 226 -16.75 8.14 -44.36
N ALA A 227 -16.09 8.51 -45.46
CA ALA A 227 -16.73 9.14 -46.60
C ALA A 227 -17.85 8.21 -47.10
N ARG A 228 -19.07 8.74 -47.14
CA ARG A 228 -20.19 8.06 -47.79
C ARG A 228 -20.00 8.19 -49.31
N CYS A 229 -19.86 7.05 -49.99
CA CYS A 229 -20.12 6.93 -51.42
C CYS A 229 -21.61 6.73 -51.67
#